data_AF-A0A6I2Y058-F1
#
_entry.id   AF-A0A6I2Y058-F1
#
_cell.length_a   1.000
_cell.length_b   1.000
_cell.length_c   1.000
_cell.angle_alpha   90.00
_cell.angle_beta   90.00
_cell.angle_gamma   90.00
#
_symmetry.space_group_name_H-M   'P 1'
#
loop_
_entity.id
_entity.type
_entity.pdbx_description
1 polymer ?
#
loop_
_entity_poly.entity_id
_entity_poly.type
_entity_poly.pdbx_seq_one_letter_code
_entity_poly.pdbx_strand_id
1 'polypeptide(L)'
;MGPGATTSVAPGTGGAIGTGYSNTQTIATFSGYCSSSAAGAALASSFGGYTDWFLPAQNELNELDNNGPKKVSGYYWTSSQTGPTEADSGYLGGGDCCDAKGTKSTSVNVWAMRAF
;
A
#
# COMPACT_ATOMS: atom_id res chain seq x y z
N MET A 1 -13.19 3.91 31.47
CA MET A 1 -11.98 3.88 30.62
C MET A 1 -12.35 3.13 29.35
N GLY A 2 -12.44 3.82 28.21
CA GLY A 2 -12.80 3.20 26.92
C GLY A 2 -11.66 2.32 26.40
N PRO A 3 -11.93 1.33 25.54
CA PRO A 3 -10.87 0.50 24.97
C PRO A 3 -9.98 1.41 24.13
N GLY A 4 -8.74 1.61 24.59
CA GLY A 4 -7.72 2.30 23.80
C GLY A 4 -7.53 1.54 22.50
N ALA A 5 -7.64 2.23 21.38
CA ALA A 5 -7.35 1.68 20.07
C ALA A 5 -5.93 1.09 20.09
N THR A 6 -5.83 -0.23 20.15
CA THR A 6 -4.57 -0.95 20.00
C THR A 6 -4.14 -0.76 18.55
N THR A 7 -3.19 0.13 18.34
CA THR A 7 -2.54 0.39 17.04
C THR A 7 -1.81 -0.88 16.63
N SER A 8 -2.48 -1.74 15.87
CA SER A 8 -2.00 -3.09 15.60
C SER A 8 -1.20 -3.12 14.28
N VAL A 9 -0.07 -3.82 14.32
CA VAL A 9 0.83 -4.05 13.18
C VAL A 9 0.33 -5.24 12.39
N ALA A 10 0.13 -5.12 11.09
CA ALA A 10 0.01 -6.31 10.24
C ALA A 10 1.41 -6.95 10.18
N PRO A 11 1.65 -8.12 10.80
CA PRO A 11 2.97 -8.71 10.81
C PRO A 11 3.39 -9.11 9.39
N GLY A 12 4.66 -8.89 9.02
CA GLY A 12 5.22 -9.43 7.78
C GLY A 12 5.06 -8.57 6.53
N THR A 13 4.62 -7.31 6.64
CA THR A 13 4.55 -6.38 5.50
C THR A 13 5.92 -5.79 5.15
N GLY A 14 6.64 -6.43 4.21
CA GLY A 14 7.97 -6.02 3.75
C GLY A 14 7.97 -5.01 2.60
N GLY A 15 9.14 -4.46 2.28
CA GLY A 15 9.33 -3.54 1.14
C GLY A 15 9.82 -4.20 -0.15
N ALA A 16 10.21 -5.48 -0.11
CA ALA A 16 10.90 -6.14 -1.22
C ALA A 16 10.00 -6.36 -2.45
N ILE A 17 10.61 -6.43 -3.63
CA ILE A 17 9.93 -6.78 -4.88
C ILE A 17 9.31 -8.17 -4.76
N GLY A 18 8.08 -8.34 -5.22
CA GLY A 18 7.31 -9.58 -5.17
C GLY A 18 6.54 -9.79 -3.87
N THR A 19 6.57 -8.83 -2.93
CA THR A 19 5.88 -8.96 -1.64
C THR A 19 4.55 -8.22 -1.57
N GLY A 20 4.23 -7.33 -2.52
CA GLY A 20 3.01 -6.52 -2.43
C GLY A 20 1.74 -7.36 -2.35
N TYR A 21 1.66 -8.44 -3.11
CA TYR A 21 0.53 -9.36 -3.07
C TYR A 21 0.37 -10.04 -1.71
N SER A 22 1.42 -10.70 -1.20
CA SER A 22 1.36 -11.39 0.09
C SER A 22 1.14 -10.43 1.26
N ASN A 23 1.74 -9.23 1.21
CA ASN A 23 1.48 -8.16 2.17
C ASN A 23 0.00 -7.77 2.18
N THR A 24 -0.59 -7.56 1.00
CA THR A 24 -2.01 -7.16 0.87
C THR A 24 -2.94 -8.23 1.45
N GLN A 25 -2.69 -9.51 1.17
CA GLN A 25 -3.45 -10.63 1.73
C GLN A 25 -3.29 -10.72 3.26
N THR A 26 -2.08 -10.45 3.76
CA THR A 26 -1.82 -10.42 5.20
C THR A 26 -2.57 -9.28 5.88
N ILE A 27 -2.62 -8.09 5.27
CA ILE A 27 -3.42 -6.97 5.75
C ILE A 27 -4.92 -7.32 5.72
N ALA A 28 -5.41 -8.03 4.71
CA ALA A 28 -6.83 -8.42 4.58
C ALA A 28 -7.30 -9.41 5.66
N THR A 29 -6.39 -10.23 6.18
CA THR A 29 -6.67 -11.25 7.21
C THR A 29 -6.38 -10.76 8.62
N PHE A 30 -5.87 -9.54 8.74
CA PHE A 30 -5.50 -8.94 10.01
C PHE A 30 -6.71 -8.46 10.82
N SER A 31 -6.66 -8.60 12.15
CA SER A 31 -7.78 -8.21 13.03
C SER A 31 -8.09 -6.71 13.03
N GLY A 32 -7.14 -5.86 12.64
CA GLY A 32 -7.31 -4.43 12.43
C GLY A 32 -7.67 -4.04 10.99
N TYR A 33 -8.01 -5.00 10.12
CA TYR A 33 -8.36 -4.74 8.74
C TYR A 33 -9.61 -3.86 8.63
N CYS A 34 -9.57 -2.92 7.69
CA CYS A 34 -10.71 -2.10 7.33
C CYS A 34 -10.83 -2.06 5.80
N SER A 35 -12.02 -2.31 5.26
CA SER A 35 -12.24 -2.30 3.81
C SER A 35 -12.05 -0.92 3.17
N SER A 36 -12.14 0.16 3.95
CA SER A 36 -11.83 1.52 3.50
C SER A 36 -10.33 1.86 3.59
N SER A 37 -9.47 0.92 3.99
CA SER A 37 -8.01 1.10 3.93
C SER A 37 -7.50 1.04 2.48
N ALA A 38 -6.26 1.47 2.25
CA ALA A 38 -5.62 1.37 0.93
C ALA A 38 -5.60 -0.07 0.38
N ALA A 39 -5.32 -1.06 1.24
CA ALA A 39 -5.36 -2.47 0.87
C ALA A 39 -6.78 -2.92 0.51
N GLY A 40 -7.78 -2.48 1.27
CA GLY A 40 -9.19 -2.76 0.96
C GLY A 40 -9.66 -2.13 -0.35
N ALA A 41 -9.23 -0.90 -0.64
CA ALA A 41 -9.48 -0.25 -1.93
C ALA A 41 -8.80 -0.96 -3.10
N ALA A 42 -7.57 -1.43 -2.93
CA ALA A 42 -6.87 -2.24 -3.94
C ALA A 42 -7.61 -3.56 -4.20
N LEU A 43 -8.01 -4.28 -3.15
CA LEU A 43 -8.73 -5.56 -3.27
C LEU A 43 -10.15 -5.41 -3.85
N ALA A 44 -10.81 -4.27 -3.63
CA ALA A 44 -12.13 -3.98 -4.19
C ALA A 44 -12.08 -3.52 -5.66
N SER A 45 -10.88 -3.28 -6.20
CA SER A 45 -10.73 -2.83 -7.58
C SER A 45 -11.18 -3.92 -8.55
N SER A 46 -11.94 -3.52 -9.57
CA SER A 46 -12.44 -4.41 -10.64
C SER A 46 -12.06 -3.87 -12.03
N PHE A 47 -11.04 -3.01 -12.08
CA PHE A 47 -10.62 -2.36 -13.31
C PHE A 47 -10.28 -3.41 -14.38
N GLY A 48 -10.82 -3.23 -15.59
CA GLY A 48 -10.64 -4.17 -16.70
C GLY A 48 -11.25 -5.56 -16.49
N GLY A 49 -12.09 -5.79 -15.48
CA GLY A 49 -12.73 -7.08 -15.20
C GLY A 49 -11.90 -8.07 -14.38
N TYR A 50 -10.76 -7.62 -13.84
CA TYR A 50 -9.84 -8.43 -13.05
C TYR A 50 -10.08 -8.25 -11.55
N THR A 51 -9.78 -9.28 -10.75
CA THR A 51 -10.05 -9.32 -9.29
C THR A 51 -8.80 -9.65 -8.45
N ASP A 52 -7.65 -9.80 -9.10
CA ASP A 52 -6.35 -10.15 -8.52
C ASP A 52 -5.49 -8.91 -8.22
N TRP A 53 -6.15 -7.79 -7.94
CA TRP A 53 -5.53 -6.53 -7.61
C TRP A 53 -4.98 -6.52 -6.18
N PHE A 54 -3.80 -5.94 -6.01
CA PHE A 54 -3.14 -5.81 -4.72
C PHE A 54 -2.48 -4.43 -4.55
N LEU A 55 -2.16 -4.07 -3.31
CA LEU A 55 -1.43 -2.86 -2.96
C LEU A 55 0.08 -3.12 -3.05
N PRO A 56 0.84 -2.42 -3.91
CA PRO A 56 2.26 -2.69 -4.13
C PRO A 56 3.09 -2.46 -2.87
N ALA A 57 4.18 -3.21 -2.74
CA ALA A 57 5.23 -2.92 -1.76
C ALA A 57 6.07 -1.70 -2.20
N GLN A 58 6.85 -1.13 -1.28
CA GLN A 58 7.66 0.06 -1.56
C GLN A 58 8.57 -0.08 -2.79
N ASN A 59 9.34 -1.16 -2.89
CA ASN A 59 10.27 -1.33 -4.01
C ASN A 59 9.53 -1.60 -5.33
N GLU A 60 8.33 -2.19 -5.29
CA GLU A 60 7.52 -2.39 -6.50
C GLU A 60 6.98 -1.06 -7.03
N LEU A 61 6.57 -0.16 -6.12
CA LEU A 61 6.15 1.19 -6.48
C LEU A 61 7.32 2.00 -7.06
N ASN A 62 8.53 1.86 -6.50
CA ASN A 62 9.74 2.51 -7.03
C ASN A 62 10.11 2.00 -8.42
N GLU A 63 10.01 0.69 -8.67
CA GLU A 63 10.18 0.10 -10.00
C GLU A 63 9.14 0.65 -11.00
N LEU A 64 7.89 0.86 -10.56
CA LEU A 64 6.87 1.48 -11.39
C LEU A 64 7.21 2.94 -11.73
N ASP A 65 7.79 3.72 -10.81
CA ASP A 65 8.20 5.11 -11.14
C ASP A 65 9.34 5.14 -12.17
N ASN A 66 10.29 4.22 -12.03
CA ASN A 66 11.46 4.13 -12.88
C ASN A 66 11.11 3.63 -14.29
N ASN A 67 10.30 2.57 -14.37
CA ASN A 67 10.09 1.79 -15.59
C ASN A 67 8.65 1.87 -16.14
N GLY A 68 7.70 2.40 -15.35
CA GLY A 68 6.30 2.49 -15.71
C GLY A 68 5.93 3.71 -16.57
N PRO A 69 4.66 3.80 -17.00
CA PRO A 69 4.19 4.94 -17.78
C PRO A 69 4.25 6.23 -16.95
N LYS A 70 5.11 7.18 -17.34
CA LYS A 70 5.32 8.49 -16.69
C LYS A 70 4.15 9.47 -16.83
N LYS A 71 2.91 9.02 -16.64
CA LYS A 71 1.69 9.83 -16.79
C LYS A 71 1.09 10.33 -15.47
N VAL A 72 1.63 9.89 -14.34
CA VAL A 72 1.08 10.20 -13.02
C VAL A 72 2.15 10.77 -12.10
N SER A 73 1.77 11.75 -11.30
CA SER A 73 2.59 12.27 -10.22
C SER A 73 1.80 12.36 -8.92
N GLY A 74 2.43 12.07 -7.79
CA GLY A 74 1.81 12.13 -6.46
C GLY A 74 2.26 11.02 -5.53
N TYR A 75 1.82 11.09 -4.28
CA TYR A 75 2.04 10.04 -3.28
C TYR A 75 1.01 8.93 -3.41
N TYR A 76 1.48 7.69 -3.27
CA TYR A 76 0.68 6.48 -3.32
C TYR A 76 0.99 5.60 -2.11
N TRP A 77 -0.07 5.07 -1.49
CA TRP A 77 0.05 4.10 -0.41
C TRP A 77 0.76 2.84 -0.90
N THR A 78 1.62 2.27 -0.05
CA THR A 78 2.20 0.95 -0.24
C THR A 78 1.73 -0.02 0.84
N SER A 79 1.87 -1.31 0.58
CA SER A 79 1.55 -2.36 1.54
C SER A 79 2.66 -2.57 2.58
N SER A 80 3.69 -1.73 2.58
CA SER A 80 4.81 -1.76 3.53
C SER A 80 4.48 -0.99 4.81
N GLN A 81 4.92 -1.48 5.97
CA GLN A 81 4.67 -0.86 7.27
C GLN A 81 5.98 -0.78 8.07
N THR A 82 6.31 0.39 8.61
CA THR A 82 7.50 0.59 9.48
C THR A 82 7.18 0.60 10.98
N GLY A 83 5.92 0.78 11.37
CA GLY A 83 5.52 0.82 12.78
C GLY A 83 4.00 0.78 12.99
N PRO A 84 3.50 0.56 14.22
CA PRO A 84 2.07 0.32 14.52
C PRO A 84 1.11 1.43 14.05
N THR A 85 1.58 2.67 14.00
CA THR A 85 0.82 3.86 13.61
C THR A 85 1.17 4.40 12.23
N GLU A 86 2.24 3.87 11.62
CA GLU A 86 2.86 4.41 10.42
C GLU A 86 2.67 3.45 9.27
N ALA A 87 2.08 3.95 8.18
CA ALA A 87 2.05 3.27 6.89
C ALA A 87 3.02 3.97 5.94
N ASP A 88 3.53 3.22 4.97
CA ASP A 88 4.51 3.73 4.02
C ASP A 88 3.83 4.19 2.72
N SER A 89 4.36 5.25 2.12
CA SER A 89 3.91 5.77 0.83
C SER A 89 5.10 6.17 -0.03
N GLY A 90 5.04 5.85 -1.31
CA GLY A 90 6.04 6.26 -2.29
C GLY A 90 5.50 7.34 -3.21
N TYR A 91 6.41 8.17 -3.73
CA TYR A 91 6.07 9.16 -4.74
C TYR A 91 6.29 8.58 -6.14
N LEU A 92 5.31 8.76 -7.02
CA LEU A 92 5.49 8.62 -8.45
C LEU A 92 5.62 10.03 -9.06
N GLY A 93 6.49 10.23 -10.03
CA GLY A 93 6.66 11.53 -10.70
C GLY A 93 8.05 11.79 -11.29
N GLY A 94 8.94 10.80 -11.32
CA GLY A 94 10.22 10.89 -12.02
C GLY A 94 11.27 11.79 -11.37
N GLY A 95 11.17 11.99 -10.06
CA GLY A 95 12.19 12.67 -9.25
C GLY A 95 12.34 11.97 -7.93
N ASP A 96 13.57 11.90 -7.41
CA ASP A 96 13.92 11.38 -6.09
C ASP A 96 13.27 12.23 -5.00
N CYS A 97 11.96 12.09 -4.80
CA CYS A 97 11.33 12.60 -3.59
C CYS A 97 10.82 11.45 -2.75
N CYS A 98 11.07 11.62 -1.47
CA CYS A 98 11.27 10.60 -0.47
C CYS A 98 10.04 9.72 -0.22
N ASP A 99 10.32 8.47 0.18
CA ASP A 99 9.36 7.63 0.91
C ASP A 99 8.80 8.44 2.08
N ALA A 100 7.50 8.72 2.04
CA ALA A 100 6.84 9.47 3.09
C ALA A 100 6.13 8.50 4.04
N LYS A 101 6.51 8.53 5.32
CA LYS A 101 5.79 7.81 6.37
C LYS A 101 4.57 8.64 6.77
N GLY A 102 3.38 8.10 6.56
CA GLY A 102 2.11 8.74 6.92
C GLY A 102 1.46 8.04 8.11
N THR A 103 0.64 8.75 8.88
CA THR A 103 -0.30 8.08 9.78
C THR A 103 -1.33 7.32 8.95
N LYS A 104 -1.80 6.16 9.42
CA LYS A 104 -2.82 5.34 8.72
C LYS A 104 -4.15 6.07 8.42
N SER A 105 -4.28 7.33 8.82
CA SER A 105 -5.41 8.24 8.65
C SER A 105 -5.23 9.30 7.56
N THR A 106 -4.05 9.42 6.93
CA THR A 106 -3.85 10.41 5.85
C THR A 106 -4.54 9.96 4.55
N SER A 107 -5.08 10.92 3.80
CA SER A 107 -5.62 10.64 2.46
C SER A 107 -4.47 10.66 1.45
N VAL A 108 -4.07 9.47 0.99
CA VAL A 108 -3.04 9.27 -0.05
C VAL A 108 -3.64 8.39 -1.15
N ASN A 109 -3.19 8.56 -2.39
CA ASN A 109 -3.73 7.83 -3.53
C ASN A 109 -3.45 6.33 -3.42
N VAL A 110 -4.22 5.50 -4.13
CA VAL A 110 -4.04 4.05 -4.21
C VAL A 110 -3.67 3.68 -5.63
N TRP A 111 -2.55 2.96 -5.81
CA TRP A 111 -2.17 2.37 -7.09
C TRP A 111 -2.26 0.85 -6.99
N ALA A 112 -3.36 0.26 -7.47
CA ALA A 112 -3.49 -1.19 -7.46
C ALA A 112 -2.62 -1.82 -8.57
N MET A 113 -1.86 -2.85 -8.23
CA MET A 113 -1.09 -3.67 -9.17
C MET A 113 -1.72 -5.06 -9.34
N ARG A 114 -1.43 -5.73 -10.45
CA ARG A 114 -1.80 -7.13 -10.70
C ARG A 114 -0.56 -7.99 -10.81
N ALA A 115 -0.66 -9.24 -10.39
CA ALA A 115 0.40 -10.22 -10.64
C ALA A 115 0.17 -10.83 -12.03
N PHE A 116 1.24 -11.23 -12.72
CA PHE A 116 1.18 -11.96 -13.99
C PHE A 116 1.74 -13.37 -13.79
#